data_AF-A0A8B6Y024-F1
#
_entry.id   AF-A0A8B6Y024-F1
#
_cell.length_a   1.000
_cell.length_b   1.000
_cell.length_c   1.000
_cell.angle_alpha   90.00
_cell.angle_beta   90.00
_cell.angle_gamma   90.00
#
_symmetry.space_group_name_H-M   'P 1'
#
loop_
_entity.id
_entity.type
_entity.pdbx_description
1 polymer ?
#
loop_
_entity_poly.entity_id
_entity_poly.type
_entity_poly.pdbx_seq_one_letter_code
_entity_poly.pdbx_strand_id
1 'polypeptide(L)'
;MCMKLRLDLAIQDLAFRFSISNSQCSSILTTWITYFGNELKPLLLWPTKEANLLYKARHFSGKLHNVEGIIDCTEQKIQKPSNAKAQYQTFSTYKSCNTLKKLVVTTKTGSFSFISKAYGGQASDRHITEDCNVINMFSEGSVCLADKGFNIQGLLLKKKVVLVCPPF
;
A
#
# COMPACT_ATOMS: atom_id res chain seq x y z
N MET A 1 -0.98 22.50 3.68
CA MET A 1 -1.12 21.04 3.55
C MET A 1 -1.46 20.59 2.12
N CYS A 2 -2.57 21.06 1.53
CA CYS A 2 -2.98 20.67 0.17
C CYS A 2 -1.89 20.89 -0.88
N MET A 3 -1.16 22.02 -0.80
CA MET A 3 -0.04 22.29 -1.71
C MET A 3 1.08 21.24 -1.60
N LYS A 4 1.41 20.78 -0.39
CA LYS A 4 2.43 19.73 -0.20
C LYS A 4 1.96 18.41 -0.79
N LEU A 5 0.73 17.98 -0.50
CA LEU A 5 0.23 16.67 -0.95
C LEU A 5 -0.06 16.62 -2.45
N ARG A 6 -0.51 17.74 -3.04
CA ARG A 6 -0.90 17.78 -4.46
C ARG A 6 0.25 18.11 -5.40
N LEU A 7 1.23 18.92 -4.97
CA LEU A 7 2.29 19.46 -5.82
C LEU A 7 3.70 19.04 -5.39
N ASP A 8 3.83 18.34 -4.25
CA ASP A 8 5.11 17.92 -3.65
C ASP A 8 6.13 19.06 -3.45
N LEU A 9 5.67 20.27 -3.17
CA LEU A 9 6.55 21.44 -2.97
C LEU A 9 7.52 21.22 -1.80
N ALA A 10 8.71 21.80 -1.92
CA ALA A 10 9.71 21.76 -0.85
C ALA A 10 9.23 22.51 0.40
N ILE A 11 9.67 22.07 1.58
CA ILE A 11 9.30 22.73 2.85
C ILE A 11 9.74 24.20 2.84
N GLN A 12 10.89 24.50 2.22
CA GLN A 12 11.43 25.86 2.11
C GLN A 12 10.51 26.78 1.30
N ASP A 13 9.96 26.29 0.18
CA ASP A 13 9.02 27.05 -0.64
C ASP A 13 7.72 27.31 0.11
N LEU A 14 7.20 26.30 0.82
CA LEU A 14 6.00 26.45 1.65
C LEU A 14 6.23 27.44 2.81
N ALA A 15 7.36 27.31 3.52
CA ALA A 15 7.74 28.20 4.61
C ALA A 15 7.84 29.66 4.14
N PHE A 16 8.46 29.88 2.99
CA PHE A 16 8.54 31.20 2.35
C PHE A 16 7.15 31.76 2.01
N ARG A 17 6.30 30.99 1.32
CA ARG A 17 4.95 31.43 0.91
C ARG A 17 4.05 31.79 2.09
N PHE A 18 4.15 31.04 3.19
CA PHE A 18 3.33 31.25 4.38
C PHE A 18 3.98 32.18 5.40
N SER A 19 5.18 32.73 5.12
CA SER A 19 5.92 33.61 6.03
C SER A 19 6.13 33.00 7.43
N ILE A 20 6.46 31.70 7.47
CA ILE A 20 6.75 30.95 8.69
C ILE A 20 8.13 30.30 8.62
N SER A 21 8.65 29.84 9.75
CA SER A 21 9.91 29.09 9.77
C SER A 21 9.76 27.68 9.16
N ASN A 22 10.87 27.12 8.65
CA ASN A 22 10.91 25.74 8.15
C ASN A 22 10.47 24.72 9.20
N SER A 23 10.85 24.93 10.46
CA SER A 23 10.49 24.06 11.58
C SER A 23 8.98 24.09 11.85
N GLN A 24 8.36 25.27 11.87
CA GLN A 24 6.91 25.42 12.00
C GLN A 24 6.19 24.76 10.83
N CYS A 25 6.63 25.00 9.59
CA CYS A 25 6.04 24.37 8.41
C CYS A 25 6.10 22.84 8.49
N SER A 26 7.27 22.29 8.86
CA SER A 26 7.46 20.86 9.05
C SER A 26 6.57 20.30 10.15
N SER A 27 6.47 20.99 11.29
CA SER A 27 5.62 20.55 12.41
C SER A 27 4.15 20.50 11.99
N ILE A 28 3.64 21.55 11.33
CA ILE A 28 2.27 21.60 10.83
C ILE A 28 2.02 20.44 9.86
N LEU A 29 2.91 20.22 8.88
CA LEU A 29 2.74 19.12 7.92
C LEU A 29 2.70 17.76 8.61
N THR A 30 3.64 17.48 9.52
CA THR A 30 3.67 16.22 10.26
C THR A 30 2.41 16.01 11.07
N THR A 31 1.99 16.99 11.87
CA THR A 31 0.79 16.90 12.71
C THR A 31 -0.44 16.57 11.89
N TRP A 32 -0.67 17.32 10.79
CA TRP A 32 -1.87 17.12 10.00
C TRP A 32 -1.83 15.83 9.18
N ILE A 33 -0.67 15.43 8.63
CA ILE A 33 -0.55 14.16 7.89
C ILE A 33 -0.85 12.98 8.82
N THR A 34 -0.32 13.01 10.05
CA THR A 34 -0.61 11.98 11.06
C THR A 34 -2.09 12.00 11.45
N TYR A 35 -2.67 13.18 11.67
CA TYR A 35 -4.09 13.32 12.00
C TYR A 35 -4.98 12.73 10.90
N PHE A 36 -4.82 13.15 9.64
CA PHE A 36 -5.62 12.60 8.54
C PHE A 36 -5.34 11.11 8.30
N GLY A 37 -4.11 10.64 8.51
CA GLY A 37 -3.82 9.21 8.45
C GLY A 37 -4.68 8.40 9.43
N ASN A 38 -4.90 8.93 10.63
CA ASN A 38 -5.75 8.29 11.63
C ASN A 38 -7.24 8.39 11.28
N GLU A 39 -7.71 9.57 10.87
CA GLU A 39 -9.12 9.80 10.52
C GLU A 39 -9.57 9.06 9.26
N LEU A 40 -8.67 8.83 8.29
CA LEU A 40 -8.98 8.11 7.06
C LEU A 40 -8.85 6.59 7.21
N LYS A 41 -8.15 6.09 8.24
CA LYS A 41 -7.95 4.66 8.43
C LYS A 41 -9.25 3.86 8.56
N PRO A 42 -10.31 4.33 9.26
CA PRO A 42 -11.60 3.64 9.31
C PRO A 42 -12.31 3.51 7.95
N LEU A 43 -11.93 4.30 6.95
CA LEU A 43 -12.50 4.22 5.60
C LEU A 43 -11.93 3.04 4.79
N LEU A 44 -10.87 2.38 5.28
CA LEU A 44 -10.32 1.17 4.69
C LEU A 44 -11.22 -0.01 5.04
N LEU A 45 -12.30 -0.17 4.27
CA LEU A 45 -13.28 -1.22 4.48
C LEU A 45 -12.94 -2.46 3.66
N TRP A 46 -12.95 -3.62 4.31
CA TRP A 46 -12.94 -4.89 3.59
C TRP A 46 -14.33 -5.15 3.00
N PRO A 47 -14.44 -5.50 1.71
CA PRO A 47 -15.74 -5.69 1.08
C PRO A 47 -16.47 -6.89 1.69
N THR A 48 -17.77 -6.74 1.96
CA THR A 48 -18.60 -7.91 2.30
C THR A 48 -18.77 -8.80 1.06
N LYS A 49 -19.12 -10.07 1.26
CA LYS A 49 -19.33 -11.02 0.16
C LYS A 49 -20.41 -10.54 -0.80
N GLU A 50 -21.49 -9.96 -0.27
CA GLU A 50 -22.60 -9.42 -1.06
C GLU A 50 -22.15 -8.24 -1.90
N ALA A 51 -21.46 -7.25 -1.29
CA ALA A 51 -20.93 -6.09 -1.98
C ALA A 51 -19.95 -6.48 -3.09
N ASN A 52 -19.12 -7.48 -2.82
CA ASN A 52 -18.18 -8.03 -3.79
C ASN A 52 -18.93 -8.65 -4.99
N LEU A 53 -19.93 -9.49 -4.76
CA LEU A 53 -20.67 -10.17 -5.83
C LEU A 53 -21.59 -9.25 -6.64
N LEU A 54 -21.99 -8.10 -6.09
CA LEU A 54 -22.73 -7.07 -6.82
C LEU A 54 -21.90 -6.44 -7.95
N TYR A 55 -20.58 -6.34 -7.79
CA TYR A 55 -19.70 -5.80 -8.83
C TYR A 55 -19.43 -6.83 -9.93
N LYS A 56 -20.12 -6.66 -11.07
CA LYS A 56 -20.11 -7.59 -12.22
C LYS A 56 -19.55 -6.95 -13.49
N ALA A 57 -18.30 -6.47 -13.45
CA ALA A 57 -17.62 -6.07 -14.68
C ALA A 57 -17.19 -7.32 -15.48
N ARG A 58 -17.21 -7.23 -16.82
CA ARG A 58 -16.89 -8.36 -17.73
C ARG A 58 -15.55 -9.02 -17.43
N HIS A 59 -14.56 -8.23 -17.00
CA HIS A 59 -13.21 -8.71 -16.65
C HIS A 59 -13.14 -9.52 -15.34
N PHE A 60 -14.13 -9.40 -14.46
CA PHE A 60 -14.25 -10.18 -13.22
C PHE A 60 -15.30 -11.30 -13.39
N SER A 61 -15.20 -12.04 -14.49
CA SER A 61 -16.07 -13.19 -14.80
C SER A 61 -15.32 -14.51 -14.67
N GLY A 62 -16.04 -15.63 -14.69
CA GLY A 62 -15.45 -16.97 -14.61
C GLY A 62 -14.62 -17.17 -13.33
N LYS A 63 -13.33 -17.46 -13.47
CA LYS A 63 -12.41 -17.67 -12.33
C LYS A 63 -12.19 -16.41 -11.47
N LEU A 64 -12.52 -15.22 -11.99
CA LEU A 64 -12.33 -13.95 -11.29
C LEU A 64 -13.61 -13.39 -10.64
N HIS A 65 -14.70 -14.17 -10.60
CA HIS A 65 -15.96 -13.71 -10.03
C HIS A 65 -15.88 -13.40 -8.53
N ASN A 66 -15.09 -14.20 -7.79
CA ASN A 66 -14.95 -14.13 -6.33
C ASN A 66 -13.62 -13.51 -5.87
N VAL A 67 -13.13 -12.49 -6.58
CA VAL A 67 -11.93 -11.74 -6.17
C VAL A 67 -12.28 -10.86 -4.97
N GLU A 68 -11.68 -11.11 -3.81
CA GLU A 68 -11.88 -10.28 -2.60
C GLU A 68 -10.84 -9.17 -2.46
N GLY A 69 -9.66 -9.36 -3.05
CA GLY A 69 -8.59 -8.37 -2.97
C GLY A 69 -7.59 -8.52 -4.10
N ILE A 70 -7.10 -7.38 -4.57
CA ILE A 70 -5.96 -7.24 -5.46
C ILE A 70 -4.81 -6.73 -4.59
N ILE A 71 -3.81 -7.56 -4.37
CA ILE A 71 -2.65 -7.25 -3.52
C ILE A 71 -1.51 -6.73 -4.39
N ASP A 72 -0.90 -5.64 -3.94
CA ASP A 72 0.33 -5.13 -4.51
C ASP A 72 1.25 -4.54 -3.42
N CYS A 73 2.57 -4.58 -3.67
CA CYS A 73 3.58 -3.89 -2.88
C CYS A 73 4.06 -2.65 -3.62
N THR A 74 3.59 -1.49 -3.16
CA THR A 74 3.97 -0.20 -3.72
C THR A 74 5.28 0.31 -3.09
N GLU A 75 6.18 0.84 -3.92
CA GLU A 75 7.43 1.48 -3.48
C GLU A 75 7.41 2.98 -3.75
N GLN A 76 7.57 3.78 -2.68
CA GLN A 76 7.69 5.23 -2.76
C GLN A 76 9.15 5.65 -2.54
N LYS A 77 9.70 6.41 -3.49
CA LYS A 77 11.05 7.00 -3.35
C LYS A 77 11.09 7.97 -2.18
N ILE A 78 12.16 7.91 -1.40
CA ILE A 78 12.41 8.83 -0.29
C ILE A 78 13.74 9.57 -0.47
N GLN A 79 13.93 10.63 0.29
CA GLN A 79 15.24 11.25 0.44
C GLN A 79 16.21 10.23 1.05
N LYS A 80 17.44 10.19 0.52
CA LYS A 80 18.51 9.34 1.07
C LYS A 80 18.70 9.65 2.56
N PRO A 81 18.52 8.66 3.46
CA PRO A 81 18.77 8.85 4.88
C PRO A 81 20.26 9.19 5.12
N SER A 82 20.54 10.06 6.08
CA SER A 82 21.90 10.37 6.52
C SER A 82 22.52 9.22 7.32
N ASN A 83 21.70 8.45 8.03
CA ASN A 83 22.13 7.28 8.79
C ASN A 83 22.39 6.08 7.86
N ALA A 84 23.60 5.52 7.92
CA ALA A 84 24.02 4.42 7.04
C ALA A 84 23.16 3.16 7.18
N LYS A 85 22.75 2.79 8.40
CA LYS A 85 21.86 1.63 8.63
C LYS A 85 20.49 1.85 8.01
N ALA A 86 19.90 3.03 8.23
CA ALA A 86 18.62 3.39 7.63
C ALA A 86 18.72 3.45 6.10
N GLN A 87 19.83 3.95 5.56
CA GLN A 87 20.09 3.97 4.13
C GLN A 87 20.14 2.55 3.55
N TYR A 88 20.86 1.62 4.19
CA TYR A 88 20.93 0.22 3.76
C TYR A 88 19.54 -0.42 3.76
N GLN A 89 18.80 -0.29 4.87
CA GLN A 89 17.47 -0.90 5.02
C GLN A 89 16.43 -0.37 4.02
N THR A 90 16.55 0.91 3.66
CA THR A 90 15.62 1.56 2.72
C THR A 90 16.09 1.45 1.27
N PHE A 91 17.26 0.91 0.98
CA PHE A 91 17.74 0.81 -0.41
C PHE A 91 17.00 -0.32 -1.14
N SER A 92 16.29 0.05 -2.21
CA SER A 92 15.67 -0.90 -3.13
C SER A 92 16.60 -1.16 -4.29
N THR A 93 17.08 -2.40 -4.41
CA THR A 93 17.87 -2.84 -5.55
C THR A 93 17.07 -2.74 -6.85
N TYR A 94 15.75 -2.97 -6.79
CA TYR A 94 14.88 -2.91 -7.95
C TYR A 94 14.73 -1.47 -8.51
N LYS A 95 14.62 -0.47 -7.62
CA LYS A 95 14.51 0.95 -8.01
C LYS A 95 15.83 1.70 -8.03
N SER A 96 16.94 1.03 -7.69
CA SER A 96 18.28 1.62 -7.56
C SER A 96 18.32 2.91 -6.72
N CYS A 97 17.46 3.01 -5.70
CA CYS A 97 17.40 4.17 -4.81
C CYS A 97 16.74 3.84 -3.46
N ASN A 98 16.77 4.78 -2.53
CA ASN A 98 16.10 4.64 -1.23
C ASN A 98 14.58 4.76 -1.40
N THR A 99 13.85 3.73 -0.98
CA THR A 99 12.40 3.65 -1.01
C THR A 99 11.83 3.18 0.31
N LEU A 100 10.57 3.53 0.55
CA LEU A 100 9.71 2.85 1.52
C LEU A 100 8.71 2.00 0.74
N LYS A 101 8.49 0.78 1.23
CA LYS A 101 7.56 -0.18 0.64
C LYS A 101 6.32 -0.33 1.54
N LYS A 102 5.14 -0.44 0.92
CA LYS A 102 3.88 -0.76 1.61
C LYS A 102 3.08 -1.76 0.81
N LEU A 103 2.50 -2.74 1.49
CA LEU A 103 1.49 -3.60 0.91
C LEU A 103 0.13 -2.88 0.97
N VAL A 104 -0.52 -2.85 -0.17
CA VAL A 104 -1.89 -2.33 -0.33
C VAL A 104 -2.77 -3.44 -0.86
N VAL A 105 -4.05 -3.41 -0.46
CA VAL A 105 -5.08 -4.24 -1.07
C VAL A 105 -6.18 -3.33 -1.58
N THR A 106 -6.55 -3.53 -2.84
CA THR A 106 -7.68 -2.85 -3.46
C THR A 106 -8.83 -3.83 -3.73
N THR A 107 -10.06 -3.32 -3.68
CA THR A 107 -11.26 -4.06 -4.09
C THR A 107 -11.34 -4.13 -5.62
N LYS A 108 -12.29 -4.91 -6.14
CA LYS A 108 -12.65 -4.91 -7.57
C LYS A 108 -13.09 -3.54 -8.09
N THR A 109 -13.57 -2.64 -7.22
CA THR A 109 -13.94 -1.26 -7.57
C THR A 109 -12.75 -0.30 -7.58
N GLY A 110 -11.56 -0.76 -7.17
CA GLY A 110 -10.34 0.06 -7.08
C GLY A 110 -10.21 0.85 -5.77
N SER A 111 -11.11 0.66 -4.81
CA SER A 111 -11.02 1.29 -3.48
C SER A 111 -9.97 0.58 -2.63
N PHE A 112 -9.21 1.32 -1.81
CA PHE A 112 -8.29 0.71 -0.85
C PHE A 112 -9.06 0.05 0.30
N SER A 113 -8.79 -1.23 0.55
CA SER A 113 -9.36 -2.00 1.66
C SER A 113 -8.35 -2.31 2.76
N PHE A 114 -7.05 -2.23 2.46
CA PHE A 114 -6.00 -2.46 3.43
C PHE A 114 -4.73 -1.74 3.03
N ILE A 115 -4.00 -1.22 4.03
CA ILE A 115 -2.67 -0.62 3.87
C ILE A 115 -1.83 -1.07 5.07
N SER A 116 -0.68 -1.67 4.80
CA SER A 116 0.26 -2.10 5.84
C SER A 116 1.00 -0.93 6.49
N LYS A 117 1.74 -1.20 7.57
CA LYS A 117 2.84 -0.31 8.01
C LYS A 117 3.88 -0.16 6.88
N ALA A 118 4.73 0.86 6.99
CA ALA A 118 5.84 1.05 6.05
C ALA A 118 7.01 0.12 6.38
N TYR A 119 7.67 -0.36 5.34
CA TYR A 119 8.90 -1.16 5.41
C TYR A 119 10.00 -0.48 4.58
N GLY A 120 11.26 -0.81 4.84
CA GLY A 120 12.35 -0.38 3.98
C GLY A 120 12.27 -1.06 2.60
N GLY A 121 12.79 -0.40 1.56
CA GLY A 121 12.79 -0.90 0.18
C GLY A 121 13.41 -2.29 -0.02
N GLN A 122 14.30 -2.72 0.87
CA GLN A 122 14.90 -4.06 0.83
C GLN A 122 13.93 -5.19 1.23
N ALA A 123 12.83 -4.86 1.93
CA ALA A 123 11.89 -5.87 2.41
C ALA A 123 11.21 -6.59 1.23
N SER A 124 11.16 -7.93 1.31
CA SER A 124 10.50 -8.75 0.29
C SER A 124 8.98 -8.70 0.46
N ASP A 125 8.27 -8.80 -0.65
CA ASP A 125 6.80 -8.71 -0.66
C ASP A 125 6.18 -9.84 0.16
N ARG A 126 6.80 -11.02 0.11
CA ARG A 126 6.43 -12.16 0.94
C ARG A 126 6.56 -11.86 2.43
N HIS A 127 7.70 -11.32 2.87
CA HIS A 127 7.92 -10.97 4.28
C HIS A 127 6.88 -9.97 4.77
N ILE A 128 6.59 -8.94 3.97
CA ILE A 128 5.58 -7.94 4.29
C ILE A 128 4.20 -8.59 4.42
N THR A 129 3.85 -9.49 3.50
CA THR A 129 2.57 -10.21 3.51
C THR A 129 2.39 -11.06 4.76
N GLU A 130 3.45 -11.77 5.18
CA GLU A 130 3.45 -12.58 6.40
C GLU A 130 3.34 -11.71 7.66
N ASP A 131 4.14 -10.64 7.77
CA ASP A 131 4.17 -9.77 8.94
C ASP A 131 2.85 -9.01 9.15
N CYS A 132 2.25 -8.50 8.07
CA CYS A 132 0.98 -7.76 8.17
C CYS A 132 -0.26 -8.65 8.27
N ASN A 133 -0.12 -9.97 8.13
CA ASN A 133 -1.20 -10.96 8.27
C ASN A 133 -2.43 -10.70 7.40
N VAL A 134 -2.27 -9.98 6.28
CA VAL A 134 -3.37 -9.60 5.38
C VAL A 134 -4.14 -10.82 4.82
N ILE A 135 -3.47 -11.97 4.73
CA ILE A 135 -4.05 -13.23 4.26
C ILE A 135 -5.23 -13.69 5.14
N ASN A 136 -5.26 -13.31 6.42
CA ASN A 136 -6.37 -13.64 7.31
C ASN A 136 -7.66 -12.85 7.02
N MET A 137 -7.59 -11.80 6.20
CA MET A 137 -8.76 -11.03 5.78
C MET A 137 -9.57 -11.71 4.68
N PHE A 138 -8.94 -12.62 3.93
CA PHE A 138 -9.58 -13.34 2.83
C PHE A 138 -10.44 -14.50 3.34
N SER A 139 -11.61 -14.67 2.72
CA SER A 139 -12.50 -15.80 2.96
C SER A 139 -11.95 -17.08 2.33
N GLU A 140 -12.23 -18.22 2.94
CA GLU A 140 -11.97 -19.53 2.34
C GLU A 140 -12.65 -19.65 0.95
N GLY A 141 -11.91 -20.14 -0.06
CA GLY A 141 -12.40 -20.29 -1.43
C GLY A 141 -12.50 -18.97 -2.23
N SER A 142 -12.07 -17.84 -1.65
CA SER A 142 -11.95 -16.58 -2.39
C SER A 142 -10.75 -16.57 -3.34
N VAL A 143 -10.70 -15.53 -4.17
CA VAL A 143 -9.60 -15.28 -5.10
C VAL A 143 -8.83 -14.03 -4.67
N CYS A 144 -7.52 -14.18 -4.60
CA CYS A 144 -6.57 -13.09 -4.45
C CYS A 144 -5.91 -12.84 -5.81
N LEU A 145 -5.99 -11.61 -6.30
CA LEU A 145 -5.24 -11.16 -7.47
C LEU A 145 -3.91 -10.55 -7.04
N ALA A 146 -2.83 -10.84 -7.76
CA ALA A 146 -1.54 -10.19 -7.55
C ALA A 146 -0.71 -10.21 -8.85
N ASP A 147 0.30 -9.34 -8.91
CA ASP A 147 1.23 -9.26 -10.03
C ASP A 147 2.07 -10.52 -10.19
N LYS A 148 2.54 -10.73 -11.43
CA LYS A 148 3.43 -11.84 -11.76
C LYS A 148 4.75 -11.68 -11.00
N GLY A 149 5.10 -12.69 -10.20
CA GLY A 149 6.30 -12.66 -9.34
C GLY A 149 5.98 -12.44 -7.86
N PHE A 150 4.74 -12.14 -7.50
CA PHE A 150 4.31 -12.02 -6.10
C PHE A 150 4.20 -13.41 -5.44
N ASN A 151 5.32 -13.90 -4.90
CA ASN A 151 5.45 -15.29 -4.43
C ASN A 151 4.82 -15.55 -3.04
N ILE A 152 3.48 -15.56 -3.00
CA ILE A 152 2.68 -15.80 -1.78
C ILE A 152 1.74 -17.00 -1.88
N GLN A 153 1.84 -17.81 -2.94
CA GLN A 153 0.93 -18.93 -3.16
C GLN A 153 0.88 -19.90 -1.98
N GLY A 154 2.04 -20.23 -1.39
CA GLY A 154 2.10 -21.10 -0.22
C GLY A 154 1.45 -20.51 1.06
N LEU A 155 1.28 -19.19 1.13
CA LEU A 155 0.58 -18.53 2.24
C LEU A 155 -0.94 -18.60 2.04
N LEU A 156 -1.39 -18.29 0.82
CA LEU A 156 -2.80 -18.34 0.45
C LEU A 156 -3.37 -19.77 0.48
N LEU A 157 -2.57 -20.77 0.08
CA LEU A 157 -2.97 -22.18 0.10
C LEU A 157 -3.39 -22.65 1.50
N LYS A 158 -2.73 -22.16 2.56
CA LYS A 158 -3.06 -22.49 3.96
C LYS A 158 -4.46 -22.03 4.37
N LYS A 159 -5.00 -21.02 3.68
CA LYS A 159 -6.37 -20.50 3.87
C LYS A 159 -7.32 -20.95 2.76
N LYS A 160 -6.87 -21.83 1.86
CA LYS A 160 -7.59 -22.26 0.64
C LYS A 160 -8.09 -21.06 -0.18
N VAL A 161 -7.27 -20.00 -0.24
CA VAL A 161 -7.49 -18.85 -1.13
C VAL A 161 -6.73 -19.11 -2.42
N VAL A 162 -7.37 -18.84 -3.56
CA VAL A 162 -6.78 -19.06 -4.88
C VAL A 162 -6.00 -17.81 -5.27
N LEU A 163 -4.69 -17.96 -5.48
CA LEU A 163 -3.88 -16.93 -6.12
C LEU A 163 -4.11 -16.97 -7.64
N VAL A 164 -4.47 -15.84 -8.23
CA VAL A 164 -4.49 -15.68 -9.68
C VAL A 164 -3.56 -14.53 -10.07
N CYS A 165 -2.61 -14.83 -10.94
CA CYS A 165 -1.76 -13.84 -11.61
C CYS A 165 -2.23 -13.73 -13.06
N PRO A 166 -2.88 -12.62 -13.45
CA PRO A 166 -3.32 -12.44 -14.82
C PRO A 166 -2.15 -12.47 -15.83
N PRO A 167 -2.38 -12.96 -17.05
CA PRO A 167 -1.40 -12.92 -18.13
C PRO A 167 -1.41 -11.53 -18.77
N PHE A 168 -0.71 -10.58 -18.17
CA PHE A 168 -0.38 -9.30 -18.81
C PHE A 168 1.12 -9.24 -19.08
#